data_AF-A0A814W669-F1
#
_entry.id   AF-A0A814W669-F1
#
_cell.length_a   1.000
_cell.length_b   1.000
_cell.length_c   1.000
_cell.angle_alpha   90.00
_cell.angle_beta   90.00
_cell.angle_gamma   90.00
#
_symmetry.space_group_name_H-M   'P 1'
#
loop_
_entity.id
_entity.type
_entity.pdbx_description
1 polymer ?
#
loop_
_entity_poly.entity_id
_entity_poly.type
_entity_poly.pdbx_seq_one_letter_code
_entity_poly.pdbx_strand_id
1 'polypeptide(L)'
;MSNSIKRAFTRNLGTICFGSLFQAIIKALRFFTGDGRKKSIIAYIIDCILQIIEKLIGYLNDWAFTFAALTGEGFVQASRSFIKLFKQRGWTAIINDSIVGTTLMFINLGIGIISAAAGGSIIYITMIQSPEKHIAVICVSLISFVIGIFMSSIITTLLTSCVRTVFVCFALNPAALGATHPEHLEKLTKVWHKFYPEEFTTSGYANQFKEPPVYSQC
;
A
#
# COMPACT_ATOMS: atom_id res chain seq x y z
N MET A 1 21.57 -4.13 26.25
CA MET A 1 21.39 -3.50 24.92
C MET A 1 21.85 -4.39 23.76
N SER A 2 22.95 -5.15 23.90
CA SER A 2 23.50 -6.06 22.87
C SER A 2 22.59 -7.25 22.46
N ASN A 3 21.86 -7.84 23.41
CA ASN A 3 20.94 -8.96 23.12
C ASN A 3 19.73 -8.56 22.27
N SER A 4 19.24 -7.32 22.44
CA SER A 4 18.13 -6.79 21.63
C SER A 4 18.57 -6.49 20.20
N ILE A 5 19.80 -5.98 20.00
CA ILE A 5 20.37 -5.74 18.67
C ILE A 5 20.66 -7.08 17.95
N LYS A 6 21.28 -8.05 18.63
CA LYS A 6 21.51 -9.39 18.04
C LYS A 6 20.22 -10.11 17.67
N ARG A 7 19.18 -9.98 18.50
CA ARG A 7 17.87 -10.60 18.24
C ARG A 7 17.04 -9.84 17.20
N ALA A 8 17.17 -8.51 17.14
CA ALA A 8 16.59 -7.70 16.07
C ALA A 8 17.26 -8.00 14.71
N PHE A 9 18.59 -8.11 14.66
CA PHE A 9 19.30 -8.45 13.43
C PHE A 9 19.05 -9.90 13.00
N THR A 10 19.07 -10.89 13.90
CA THR A 10 18.90 -12.30 13.47
C THR A 10 17.43 -12.66 13.20
N ARG A 11 16.48 -12.15 14.00
CA ARG A 11 15.06 -12.46 13.81
C ARG A 11 14.40 -11.54 12.78
N ASN A 12 14.64 -10.22 12.79
CA ASN A 12 13.95 -9.30 11.90
C ASN A 12 14.62 -9.18 10.51
N LEU A 13 15.95 -9.23 10.39
CA LEU A 13 16.57 -9.30 9.06
C LEU A 13 16.35 -10.65 8.40
N GLY A 14 16.37 -11.74 9.16
CA GLY A 14 16.09 -13.08 8.63
C GLY A 14 14.69 -13.16 7.99
N THR A 15 13.71 -12.51 8.62
CA THR A 15 12.33 -12.46 8.13
C THR A 15 12.15 -11.59 6.89
N ILE A 16 12.78 -10.41 6.85
CA ILE A 16 12.73 -9.49 5.72
C ILE A 16 13.48 -10.06 4.51
N CYS A 17 14.65 -10.65 4.75
CA CYS A 17 15.47 -11.29 3.73
C CYS A 17 14.77 -12.53 3.15
N PHE A 18 14.15 -13.37 3.98
CA PHE A 18 13.43 -14.55 3.50
C PHE A 18 12.22 -14.21 2.60
N GLY A 19 11.41 -13.21 3.00
CA GLY A 19 10.30 -12.75 2.16
C GLY A 19 10.77 -12.13 0.84
N SER A 20 11.83 -11.32 0.89
CA SER A 20 12.42 -10.69 -0.31
C SER A 20 13.07 -11.70 -1.25
N LEU A 21 13.76 -12.71 -0.71
CA LEU A 21 14.38 -13.79 -1.48
C LEU A 21 13.32 -14.61 -2.21
N PHE A 22 12.21 -14.93 -1.54
CA PHE A 22 11.13 -15.68 -2.16
C PHE A 22 10.52 -14.92 -3.34
N GLN A 23 10.27 -13.61 -3.19
CA GLN A 23 9.81 -12.77 -4.29
C GLN A 23 10.86 -12.66 -5.42
N ALA A 24 12.15 -12.57 -5.07
CA ALA A 24 13.24 -12.51 -6.03
C ALA A 24 13.39 -13.80 -6.85
N ILE A 25 13.18 -14.98 -6.25
CA ILE A 25 13.21 -16.27 -6.96
C ILE A 25 12.11 -16.33 -8.03
N ILE A 26 10.89 -15.87 -7.72
CA ILE A 26 9.79 -15.83 -8.69
C ILE A 26 10.09 -14.84 -9.84
N LYS A 27 10.62 -13.66 -9.51
CA LYS A 27 11.10 -12.69 -10.51
C LYS A 27 12.19 -13.27 -11.41
N ALA A 28 13.15 -14.01 -10.84
CA ALA A 28 14.21 -14.67 -11.58
C ALA A 28 13.64 -15.76 -12.53
N LEU A 29 12.71 -16.60 -12.04
CA LEU A 29 12.04 -17.61 -12.87
C LEU A 29 11.29 -16.98 -14.07
N ARG A 30 10.67 -15.82 -13.86
CA ARG A 30 10.03 -15.05 -14.92
C ARG A 30 11.05 -14.52 -15.94
N PHE A 31 12.18 -13.98 -15.48
CA PHE A 31 13.25 -13.52 -16.35
C PHE A 31 13.75 -14.64 -17.28
N PHE A 32 13.96 -15.85 -16.75
CA PHE A 32 14.35 -17.01 -17.55
C PHE A 32 13.27 -17.50 -18.52
N THR A 33 11.99 -17.33 -18.18
CA THR A 33 10.85 -17.64 -19.08
C THR A 33 10.63 -16.53 -20.13
N GLY A 34 11.25 -15.37 -19.93
CA GLY A 34 11.14 -14.15 -20.72
C GLY A 34 11.81 -14.20 -22.09
N ASP A 35 12.95 -14.88 -22.21
CA ASP A 35 13.96 -14.59 -23.24
C ASP A 35 13.96 -15.51 -24.49
N GLY A 36 12.92 -16.35 -24.63
CA GLY A 36 12.77 -17.23 -25.80
C GLY A 36 12.11 -16.51 -26.99
N ARG A 37 12.88 -16.18 -28.04
CA ARG A 37 12.43 -15.50 -29.28
C ARG A 37 11.35 -16.23 -30.12
N LYS A 38 10.81 -17.36 -29.64
CA LYS A 38 9.66 -18.08 -30.20
C LYS A 38 8.80 -18.64 -29.06
N LYS A 39 7.95 -17.79 -28.46
CA LYS A 39 7.03 -18.24 -27.41
C LYS A 39 5.83 -18.94 -28.05
N SER A 40 5.69 -20.24 -27.80
CA SER A 40 4.42 -20.94 -27.98
C SER A 40 3.35 -20.26 -27.11
N ILE A 41 2.07 -20.39 -27.48
CA ILE A 41 0.92 -19.86 -26.70
C ILE A 41 1.01 -20.27 -25.21
N ILE A 42 1.54 -21.47 -24.95
CA ILE A 42 1.78 -22.03 -23.62
C ILE A 42 2.77 -21.17 -22.81
N ALA A 43 3.82 -20.63 -23.42
CA ALA A 43 4.81 -19.78 -22.73
C ALA A 43 4.23 -18.41 -22.34
N TYR A 44 3.26 -17.89 -23.10
CA TYR A 44 2.51 -16.69 -22.71
C TYR A 44 1.57 -16.95 -21.53
N ILE A 45 0.89 -18.11 -21.51
CA ILE A 45 0.03 -18.51 -20.39
C ILE A 45 0.86 -18.67 -19.11
N ILE A 46 2.02 -19.32 -19.20
CA ILE A 46 2.94 -19.48 -18.06
C ILE A 46 3.43 -18.12 -17.57
N ASP A 47 3.85 -17.21 -18.47
CA ASP A 47 4.29 -15.87 -18.06
C ASP A 47 3.17 -15.06 -17.38
N CYS A 48 1.93 -15.17 -17.88
CA CYS A 48 0.77 -14.54 -17.25
C CYS A 48 0.49 -15.09 -15.85
N ILE A 49 0.51 -16.41 -15.68
CA ILE A 49 0.32 -17.07 -14.37
C ILE A 49 1.44 -16.65 -13.41
N LEU A 50 2.69 -16.64 -13.87
CA LEU A 50 3.82 -16.19 -13.07
C LEU A 50 3.70 -14.72 -12.67
N GLN A 51 3.19 -13.84 -13.53
CA GLN A 51 2.89 -12.45 -13.20
C GLN A 51 1.86 -12.30 -12.09
N ILE A 52 0.79 -13.10 -12.14
CA ILE A 52 -0.25 -13.08 -11.10
C ILE A 52 0.33 -13.58 -9.77
N ILE A 53 1.08 -14.67 -9.81
CA ILE A 53 1.73 -15.25 -8.63
C ILE A 53 2.74 -14.27 -8.03
N GLU A 54 3.55 -13.61 -8.86
CA GLU A 54 4.52 -12.59 -8.43
C GLU A 54 3.84 -11.43 -7.69
N LYS A 55 2.74 -10.91 -8.25
CA LYS A 55 1.93 -9.84 -7.64
C LYS A 55 1.30 -10.30 -6.33
N LEU A 56 0.74 -11.51 -6.30
CA LEU A 56 0.10 -12.07 -5.10
C LEU A 56 1.11 -12.28 -3.98
N ILE A 57 2.29 -12.84 -4.28
CA ILE A 57 3.36 -13.04 -3.29
C ILE A 57 3.87 -11.70 -2.78
N GLY A 58 4.09 -10.73 -3.67
CA GLY A 58 4.48 -9.36 -3.28
C GLY A 58 3.47 -8.74 -2.33
N TYR A 59 2.17 -8.87 -2.64
CA TYR A 59 1.11 -8.40 -1.77
C TYR A 59 1.15 -9.09 -0.40
N LEU A 60 1.19 -10.42 -0.35
CA LEU A 60 1.26 -11.17 0.91
C LEU A 60 2.50 -10.80 1.75
N ASN A 61 3.64 -10.55 1.10
CA ASN A 61 4.86 -10.12 1.76
C ASN A 61 4.70 -8.75 2.43
N ASP A 62 4.17 -7.75 1.74
CA ASP A 62 3.96 -6.41 2.30
C ASP A 62 3.07 -6.44 3.55
N TRP A 63 1.99 -7.21 3.49
CA TRP A 63 1.08 -7.37 4.63
C TRP A 63 1.72 -8.17 5.76
N ALA A 64 2.47 -9.23 5.45
CA ALA A 64 3.21 -10.00 6.44
C ALA A 64 4.29 -9.17 7.14
N PHE A 65 4.99 -8.29 6.43
CA PHE A 65 5.97 -7.37 7.02
C PHE A 65 5.31 -6.36 7.93
N THR A 66 4.20 -5.77 7.51
CA THR A 66 3.40 -4.86 8.35
C THR A 66 2.94 -5.57 9.62
N PHE A 67 2.46 -6.81 9.50
CA PHE A 67 2.02 -7.61 10.64
C PHE A 67 3.17 -7.97 11.59
N ALA A 68 4.30 -8.44 11.05
CA ALA A 68 5.50 -8.77 11.83
C ALA A 68 6.06 -7.55 12.57
N ALA A 69 6.02 -6.36 11.95
CA ALA A 69 6.44 -5.11 12.57
C ALA A 69 5.55 -4.73 13.77
N LEU A 70 4.25 -4.99 13.69
CA LEU A 70 3.28 -4.67 14.75
C LEU A 70 3.30 -5.67 15.91
N THR A 71 3.41 -6.97 15.61
CA THR A 71 3.32 -8.02 16.64
C THR A 71 4.67 -8.45 17.19
N GLY A 72 5.77 -8.14 16.50
CA GLY A 72 7.11 -8.62 16.86
C GLY A 72 7.30 -10.13 16.66
N GLU A 73 6.37 -10.81 15.98
CA GLU A 73 6.46 -12.23 15.63
C GLU A 73 7.40 -12.44 14.42
N GLY A 74 7.95 -13.65 14.30
CA GLY A 74 8.73 -14.00 13.09
C GLY A 74 7.82 -14.12 11.86
N PHE A 75 8.33 -13.82 10.66
CA PHE A 75 7.61 -13.83 9.38
C PHE A 75 6.68 -15.01 9.19
N VAL A 76 7.15 -16.24 9.40
CA VAL A 76 6.31 -17.44 9.18
C VAL A 76 5.10 -17.45 10.11
N GLN A 77 5.26 -17.00 11.36
CA GLN A 77 4.18 -16.91 12.33
C GLN A 77 3.26 -15.73 12.01
N ALA A 78 3.84 -14.55 11.74
CA ALA A 78 3.13 -13.35 11.32
C ALA A 78 2.28 -13.59 10.07
N SER A 79 2.82 -14.23 9.02
CA SER A 79 2.11 -14.59 7.80
C SER A 79 0.97 -15.57 8.07
N ARG A 80 1.14 -16.55 8.96
CA ARG A 80 0.05 -17.48 9.33
C ARG A 80 -1.07 -16.77 10.08
N SER A 81 -0.73 -15.89 11.01
CA SER A 81 -1.69 -15.07 11.76
C SER A 81 -2.42 -14.09 10.84
N PHE A 82 -1.69 -13.42 9.93
CA PHE A 82 -2.26 -12.57 8.90
C PHE A 82 -3.19 -13.33 7.96
N ILE A 83 -2.81 -14.52 7.47
CA ILE A 83 -3.68 -15.34 6.59
C ILE A 83 -4.97 -15.73 7.32
N LYS A 84 -4.93 -16.02 8.63
CA LYS A 84 -6.14 -16.29 9.41
C LYS A 84 -7.06 -15.06 9.46
N LEU A 85 -6.51 -13.88 9.73
CA LEU A 85 -7.27 -12.62 9.71
C LEU A 85 -7.79 -12.29 8.30
N PHE A 86 -6.98 -12.53 7.28
CA PHE A 86 -7.34 -12.32 5.88
C PHE A 86 -8.46 -13.27 5.43
N LYS A 87 -8.51 -14.51 5.92
CA LYS A 87 -9.66 -15.40 5.65
C LYS A 87 -10.96 -14.88 6.27
N GLN A 88 -10.88 -14.12 7.35
CA GLN A 88 -12.05 -13.58 8.04
C GLN A 88 -12.49 -12.21 7.50
N ARG A 89 -11.56 -11.40 6.96
CA ARG A 89 -11.80 -9.99 6.59
C ARG A 89 -11.13 -9.55 5.28
N GLY A 90 -10.70 -10.50 4.46
CA GLY A 90 -9.79 -10.25 3.32
C GLY A 90 -10.40 -9.44 2.20
N TRP A 91 -11.71 -9.58 1.97
CA TRP A 91 -12.42 -8.81 0.94
C TRP A 91 -12.37 -7.32 1.25
N THR A 92 -12.63 -6.93 2.51
CA THR A 92 -12.55 -5.52 2.94
C THR A 92 -11.13 -4.96 2.84
N ALA A 93 -10.11 -5.75 3.18
CA ALA A 93 -8.71 -5.32 3.04
C ALA A 93 -8.32 -5.05 1.57
N ILE A 94 -8.71 -5.93 0.64
CA ILE A 94 -8.40 -5.79 -0.80
C ILE A 94 -9.15 -4.59 -1.39
N ILE A 95 -10.44 -4.44 -1.09
CA ILE A 95 -11.26 -3.35 -1.63
C ILE A 95 -10.69 -2.01 -1.15
N ASN A 96 -10.37 -1.90 0.14
CA ASN A 96 -9.75 -0.69 0.69
C ASN A 96 -8.40 -0.37 0.02
N ASP A 97 -7.51 -1.36 -0.13
CA ASP A 97 -6.20 -1.14 -0.78
C ASP A 97 -6.36 -0.73 -2.25
N SER A 98 -7.36 -1.28 -2.96
CA SER A 98 -7.68 -0.92 -4.35
C SER A 98 -8.19 0.52 -4.47
N ILE A 99 -9.13 0.92 -3.61
CA ILE A 99 -9.69 2.28 -3.58
C ILE A 99 -8.59 3.30 -3.24
N VAL A 100 -7.78 3.00 -2.22
CA VAL A 100 -6.66 3.84 -1.80
C VAL A 100 -5.62 3.94 -2.92
N GLY A 101 -5.27 2.84 -3.56
CA GLY A 101 -4.34 2.82 -4.69
C GLY A 101 -4.82 3.69 -5.86
N THR A 102 -6.08 3.56 -6.27
CA THR A 102 -6.67 4.41 -7.32
C THR A 102 -6.69 5.89 -6.92
N THR A 103 -7.06 6.20 -5.67
CA THR A 103 -7.09 7.58 -5.17
C THR A 103 -5.70 8.21 -5.20
N LEU A 104 -4.69 7.49 -4.72
CA LEU A 104 -3.30 7.96 -4.71
C LEU A 104 -2.73 8.12 -6.12
N MET A 105 -3.16 7.29 -7.09
CA MET A 105 -2.79 7.47 -8.50
C MET A 105 -3.29 8.81 -9.05
N PHE A 106 -4.55 9.19 -8.78
CA PHE A 106 -5.08 10.50 -9.19
C PHE A 106 -4.35 11.66 -8.49
N ILE A 107 -3.98 11.49 -7.22
CA ILE A 107 -3.18 12.49 -6.47
C ILE A 107 -1.81 12.68 -7.13
N ASN A 108 -1.11 11.59 -7.48
CA ASN A 108 0.19 11.66 -8.15
C ASN A 108 0.09 12.37 -9.51
N LEU A 109 -0.93 12.04 -10.29
CA LEU A 109 -1.17 12.71 -11.57
C LEU A 109 -1.45 14.21 -11.37
N GLY A 110 -2.28 14.57 -10.38
CA GLY A 110 -2.58 15.96 -10.04
C GLY A 110 -1.34 16.75 -9.64
N ILE A 111 -0.48 16.18 -8.77
CA ILE A 111 0.76 16.82 -8.33
C ILE A 111 1.73 17.00 -9.53
N GLY A 112 1.83 16.00 -10.40
CA GLY A 112 2.64 16.10 -11.62
C GLY A 112 2.18 17.23 -12.54
N ILE A 113 0.87 17.36 -12.77
CA ILE A 113 0.33 18.44 -13.61
C ILE A 113 0.60 19.81 -12.99
N ILE A 114 0.42 19.95 -11.67
CA ILE A 114 0.68 21.22 -10.96
C ILE A 114 2.16 21.58 -11.03
N SER A 115 3.08 20.62 -10.84
CA SER A 115 4.52 20.87 -10.94
C SER A 115 4.94 21.25 -12.36
N ALA A 116 4.35 20.62 -13.38
CA ALA A 116 4.57 20.93 -14.79
C ALA A 116 4.09 22.33 -15.15
N ALA A 117 2.92 22.73 -14.64
CA ALA A 117 2.35 24.05 -14.86
C ALA A 117 3.18 25.14 -14.15
N ALA A 118 3.59 24.90 -12.91
CA ALA A 118 4.47 25.81 -12.17
C ALA A 118 5.81 25.98 -12.89
N GLY A 119 6.49 24.89 -13.27
CA GLY A 119 7.76 24.94 -13.99
C GLY A 119 7.66 25.64 -15.35
N GLY A 120 6.60 25.34 -16.12
CA GLY A 120 6.35 25.99 -17.41
C GLY A 120 6.05 27.49 -17.28
N SER A 121 5.27 27.87 -16.27
CA SER A 121 4.90 29.29 -16.04
C SER A 121 6.11 30.15 -15.69
N ILE A 122 7.04 29.65 -14.86
CA ILE A 122 8.26 30.37 -14.46
C ILE A 122 9.16 30.65 -15.67
N ILE A 123 9.33 29.69 -16.56
CA ILE A 123 10.15 29.88 -17.77
C ILE A 123 9.45 30.81 -18.76
N TYR A 124 8.13 30.71 -18.88
CA TYR A 124 7.34 31.60 -19.75
C TYR A 124 7.49 33.08 -19.36
N ILE A 125 7.46 33.39 -18.06
CA ILE A 125 7.62 34.78 -17.58
C ILE A 125 9.07 35.27 -17.63
N THR A 126 10.06 34.37 -17.54
CA THR A 126 11.48 34.77 -17.45
C THR A 126 12.13 34.92 -18.83
N MET A 127 11.66 34.17 -19.84
CA MET A 127 12.25 34.12 -21.20
C MET A 127 11.36 34.83 -22.23
N ILE A 128 10.97 36.09 -21.95
CA ILE A 128 10.04 36.86 -22.80
C ILE A 128 10.62 37.13 -24.21
N GLN A 129 11.95 37.21 -24.35
CA GLN A 129 12.61 37.79 -25.53
C GLN A 129 13.39 36.79 -26.41
N SER A 130 13.38 35.49 -26.06
CA SER A 130 14.17 34.45 -26.76
C SER A 130 13.34 33.71 -27.82
N PRO A 131 13.88 33.44 -29.03
CA PRO A 131 13.16 32.70 -30.09
C PRO A 131 12.92 31.23 -29.72
N GLU A 132 13.75 30.65 -28.83
CA GLU A 132 13.63 29.25 -28.38
C GLU A 132 12.70 29.06 -27.16
N LYS A 133 11.95 30.09 -26.76
CA LYS A 133 11.08 30.07 -25.56
C LYS A 133 10.14 28.87 -25.51
N HIS A 134 9.56 28.48 -26.64
CA HIS A 134 8.59 27.39 -26.70
C HIS A 134 9.23 26.03 -26.39
N ILE A 135 10.46 25.81 -26.86
CA ILE A 135 11.21 24.59 -26.63
C ILE A 135 11.62 24.52 -25.15
N ALA A 136 12.14 25.62 -24.61
CA ALA A 136 12.53 25.70 -23.20
C ALA A 136 11.36 25.45 -22.23
N VAL A 137 10.19 26.05 -22.50
CA VAL A 137 8.98 25.83 -21.69
C VAL A 137 8.55 24.36 -21.71
N ILE A 138 8.53 23.71 -22.88
CA ILE A 138 8.14 22.30 -22.99
C ILE A 138 9.13 21.40 -22.26
N CYS A 139 10.44 21.59 -22.48
CA CYS A 139 11.48 20.79 -21.84
C CYS A 139 11.44 20.92 -20.31
N VAL A 140 11.35 22.13 -19.77
CA VAL A 140 11.33 22.36 -18.32
C VAL A 140 10.01 21.88 -17.70
N SER A 141 8.88 22.04 -18.39
CA SER A 141 7.58 21.51 -17.95
C SER A 141 7.60 19.98 -17.87
N LEU A 142 8.19 19.29 -18.85
CA LEU A 142 8.35 17.84 -18.81
C LEU A 142 9.29 17.38 -17.70
N ILE A 143 10.41 18.06 -17.48
CA ILE A 143 11.35 17.71 -16.40
C ILE A 143 10.69 17.91 -15.03
N SER A 144 9.99 19.03 -14.83
CA SER A 144 9.27 19.31 -13.57
C SER A 144 8.07 18.39 -13.35
N PHE A 145 7.38 17.94 -14.42
CA PHE A 145 6.36 16.89 -14.35
C PHE A 145 6.94 15.58 -13.81
N VAL A 146 8.05 15.13 -14.40
CA VAL A 146 8.72 13.88 -14.02
C VAL A 146 9.19 13.94 -12.57
N ILE A 147 9.88 15.02 -12.17
CA ILE A 147 10.35 15.20 -10.79
C ILE A 147 9.16 15.23 -9.81
N GLY A 148 8.07 15.92 -10.16
CA GLY A 148 6.86 16.00 -9.34
C GLY A 148 6.25 14.63 -9.08
N ILE A 149 6.08 13.81 -10.13
CA ILE A 149 5.56 12.45 -10.01
C ILE A 149 6.50 11.56 -9.18
N PHE A 150 7.82 11.67 -9.37
CA PHE A 150 8.78 10.88 -8.59
C PHE A 150 8.67 11.17 -7.10
N MET A 151 8.60 12.45 -6.71
CA MET A 151 8.47 12.84 -5.32
C MET A 151 7.13 12.43 -4.72
N SER A 152 6.03 12.62 -5.45
CA SER A 152 4.69 12.23 -4.97
C SER A 152 4.54 10.71 -4.85
N SER A 153 5.21 9.93 -5.70
CA SER A 153 5.20 8.47 -5.65
C SER A 153 5.83 7.91 -4.38
N ILE A 154 6.89 8.55 -3.87
CA ILE A 154 7.51 8.18 -2.59
C ILE A 154 6.51 8.36 -1.45
N ILE A 155 5.85 9.53 -1.39
CA ILE A 155 4.85 9.84 -0.36
C ILE A 155 3.67 8.86 -0.44
N THR A 156 3.17 8.60 -1.64
CA THR A 156 2.09 7.63 -1.90
C THR A 156 2.43 6.25 -1.36
N THR A 157 3.66 5.77 -1.57
CA THR A 157 4.12 4.46 -1.07
C THR A 157 4.11 4.41 0.46
N LEU A 158 4.51 5.50 1.11
CA LEU A 158 4.42 5.64 2.56
C LEU A 158 2.96 5.62 3.05
N LEU A 159 2.08 6.37 2.38
CA LEU A 159 0.65 6.43 2.72
C LEU A 159 -0.01 5.05 2.64
N THR A 160 0.26 4.29 1.58
CA THR A 160 -0.25 2.91 1.44
C THR A 160 0.21 2.04 2.61
N SER A 161 1.46 2.17 3.04
CA SER A 161 2.01 1.43 4.17
C SER A 161 1.35 1.82 5.50
N CYS A 162 1.08 3.12 5.70
CA CYS A 162 0.35 3.62 6.87
C CYS A 162 -1.08 3.08 6.93
N VAL A 163 -1.81 3.09 5.81
CA VAL A 163 -3.18 2.57 5.75
C VAL A 163 -3.23 1.08 6.12
N ARG A 164 -2.31 0.27 5.56
CA ARG A 164 -2.19 -1.15 5.91
C ARG A 164 -1.90 -1.34 7.40
N THR A 165 -1.02 -0.52 7.97
CA THR A 165 -0.67 -0.57 9.40
C THR A 165 -1.88 -0.26 10.29
N VAL A 166 -2.62 0.81 9.99
CA VAL A 166 -3.84 1.19 10.71
C VAL A 166 -4.90 0.10 10.61
N PHE A 167 -5.08 -0.48 9.42
CA PHE A 167 -6.01 -1.59 9.22
C PHE A 167 -5.63 -2.81 10.06
N VAL A 168 -4.36 -3.21 10.09
CA VAL A 168 -3.90 -4.34 10.90
C VAL A 168 -4.06 -4.04 12.40
N CYS A 169 -3.75 -2.82 12.84
CA CYS A 169 -3.93 -2.40 14.24
C CYS A 169 -5.40 -2.48 14.66
N PHE A 170 -6.30 -1.95 13.83
CA PHE A 170 -7.74 -2.06 14.03
C PHE A 170 -8.21 -3.53 14.04
N ALA A 171 -7.66 -4.36 13.15
CA ALA A 171 -8.02 -5.77 13.06
C ALA A 171 -7.55 -6.61 14.26
N LEU A 172 -6.40 -6.27 14.84
CA LEU A 172 -5.82 -6.99 15.99
C LEU A 172 -6.56 -6.71 17.30
N ASN A 173 -6.71 -5.43 17.68
CA ASN A 173 -7.30 -5.04 18.96
C ASN A 173 -7.91 -3.63 18.88
N PRO A 174 -9.18 -3.46 18.50
CA PRO A 174 -9.78 -2.12 18.45
C PRO A 174 -10.00 -1.52 19.85
N ALA A 175 -10.10 -2.33 20.89
CA ALA A 175 -10.20 -1.84 22.27
C ALA A 175 -8.95 -1.04 22.69
N ALA A 176 -7.76 -1.47 22.24
CA ALA A 176 -6.52 -0.73 22.49
C ALA A 176 -6.50 0.62 21.74
N LEU A 177 -7.08 0.66 20.53
CA LEU A 177 -7.25 1.89 19.76
C LEU A 177 -8.28 2.84 20.39
N GLY A 178 -9.36 2.30 20.99
CA GLY A 178 -10.36 3.07 21.70
C GLY A 178 -9.86 3.69 22.99
N ALA A 179 -8.91 3.02 23.66
CA ALA A 179 -8.27 3.55 24.86
C ALA A 179 -7.34 4.74 24.57
N THR A 180 -6.66 4.74 23.42
CA THR A 180 -5.74 5.83 23.03
C THR A 180 -6.44 6.95 22.26
N HIS A 181 -7.33 6.60 21.33
CA HIS A 181 -8.00 7.52 20.41
C HIS A 181 -9.48 7.13 20.17
N PRO A 182 -10.38 7.41 21.13
CA PRO A 182 -11.78 7.01 21.05
C PRO A 182 -12.54 7.64 19.89
N GLU A 183 -12.26 8.91 19.55
CA GLU A 183 -12.93 9.62 18.46
C GLU A 183 -12.65 9.00 17.08
N HIS A 184 -11.40 8.59 16.83
CA HIS A 184 -11.03 7.93 15.58
C HIS A 184 -11.66 6.54 15.46
N LEU A 185 -11.75 5.82 16.57
CA LEU A 185 -12.40 4.53 16.60
C LEU A 185 -13.89 4.64 16.28
N GLU A 186 -14.60 5.62 16.86
CA GLU A 186 -16.03 5.83 16.59
C GLU A 186 -16.29 6.12 15.11
N LYS A 187 -15.47 6.98 14.49
CA LYS A 187 -15.56 7.28 13.06
C LYS A 187 -15.33 6.02 12.22
N LEU A 188 -14.31 5.23 12.55
CA LEU A 188 -13.99 3.99 11.83
C LEU A 188 -15.09 2.94 11.96
N THR A 189 -15.62 2.72 13.17
CA THR A 189 -16.70 1.74 13.39
C THR A 189 -18.01 2.16 12.73
N LYS A 190 -18.34 3.46 12.76
CA LYS A 190 -19.52 4.01 12.07
C LYS A 190 -19.44 3.83 10.56
N VAL A 191 -18.29 4.11 9.96
CA VAL A 191 -18.05 3.91 8.53
C VAL A 191 -18.08 2.41 8.19
N TRP A 192 -17.41 1.58 8.99
CA TRP A 192 -17.39 0.13 8.78
C TRP A 192 -18.80 -0.47 8.83
N HIS A 193 -19.60 -0.10 9.82
CA HIS A 193 -20.97 -0.58 9.96
C HIS A 193 -21.83 -0.20 8.74
N LYS A 194 -21.62 1.00 8.19
CA LYS A 194 -22.34 1.47 6.99
C LYS A 194 -21.98 0.70 5.72
N PHE A 195 -20.71 0.32 5.53
CA PHE A 195 -20.24 -0.32 4.29
C PHE A 195 -20.21 -1.86 4.36
N TYR A 196 -20.03 -2.45 5.55
CA TYR A 196 -19.83 -3.90 5.74
C TYR A 196 -20.58 -4.43 6.98
N PRO A 197 -21.93 -4.42 6.99
CA PRO A 197 -22.72 -4.81 8.17
C PRO A 197 -22.54 -6.29 8.57
N GLU A 198 -22.50 -7.20 7.60
CA GLU A 198 -22.34 -8.66 7.80
C GLU A 198 -20.97 -9.04 8.40
N GLU A 199 -19.90 -8.37 7.99
CA GLU A 199 -18.56 -8.60 8.54
C GLU A 199 -18.43 -8.00 9.96
N PHE A 200 -19.14 -6.91 10.24
CA PHE A 200 -19.12 -6.25 11.56
C PHE A 200 -19.77 -7.12 12.65
N THR A 201 -20.89 -7.79 12.33
CA THR A 201 -21.57 -8.70 13.27
C THR A 201 -20.76 -9.98 13.53
N THR A 202 -20.13 -10.51 12.48
CA THR A 202 -19.34 -11.76 12.54
C THR A 202 -17.97 -11.57 13.22
N SER A 203 -17.44 -10.35 13.24
CA SER A 203 -16.09 -10.05 13.76
C SER A 203 -15.99 -9.96 15.29
N GLY A 204 -17.10 -10.18 16.02
CA GLY A 204 -17.15 -10.15 17.49
C GLY A 204 -17.19 -8.75 18.10
N TYR A 205 -17.14 -7.69 17.27
CA TYR A 205 -17.18 -6.29 17.71
C TYR A 205 -18.57 -5.78 18.06
N ALA A 206 -19.63 -6.41 17.54
CA ALA A 206 -21.01 -6.09 17.91
C ALA A 206 -21.28 -6.20 19.42
N ASN A 207 -20.51 -7.03 20.13
CA ASN A 207 -20.61 -7.18 21.59
C ASN A 207 -19.77 -6.15 22.36
N GLN A 208 -18.73 -5.56 21.74
CA GLN A 208 -17.84 -4.57 22.36
C GLN A 208 -18.27 -3.12 22.09
N PHE A 209 -18.87 -2.86 20.93
CA PHE A 209 -19.34 -1.54 20.51
C PHE A 209 -20.83 -1.65 20.17
N LYS A 210 -21.67 -1.65 21.21
CA LYS A 210 -23.12 -1.50 21.06
C LYS A 210 -23.38 -0.13 20.43
N GLU A 211 -24.28 -0.06 19.44
CA GLU A 211 -24.58 1.14 18.64
C GLU A 211 -24.39 2.45 19.44
N PRO A 212 -23.60 3.44 18.96
CA PRO A 212 -23.72 4.77 19.51
C PRO A 212 -25.17 5.22 19.27
N PRO A 213 -25.86 5.82 20.27
CA PRO A 213 -27.23 6.26 20.10
C PRO A 213 -27.30 7.11 18.83
N VAL A 214 -28.28 6.80 17.98
CA VAL A 214 -28.60 7.57 16.79
C VAL A 214 -28.84 9.01 17.27
N TYR A 215 -27.82 9.86 17.20
CA TYR A 215 -28.06 11.28 17.38
C TYR A 215 -28.74 11.73 16.08
N SER A 216 -30.07 11.72 16.16
CA SER A 216 -30.96 12.35 15.22
C SER A 216 -30.35 13.68 14.80
N GLN A 217 -30.28 13.88 13.49
CA GLN A 217 -30.02 15.20 12.93
C GLN A 217 -30.89 16.23 13.66
N CYS A 218 -30.24 17.20 14.27
CA CYS A 218 -30.80 18.49 14.67
C CYS A 218 -29.83 19.55 14.17
#